data_AF-B9THY3-F1
#
_entry.id   AF-B9THY3-F1
#
_cell.length_a   1.000
_cell.length_b   1.000
_cell.length_c   1.000
_cell.angle_alpha   90.00
_cell.angle_beta   90.00
_cell.angle_gamma   90.00
#
_symmetry.space_group_name_H-M   'P 1'
#
loop_
_entity.id
_entity.type
_entity.pdbx_description
1 polymer ?
#
loop_
_entity_poly.entity_id
_entity_poly.type
_entity_poly.pdbx_seq_one_letter_code
_entity_poly.pdbx_strand_id
1 'polypeptide(L)'
;MYVNNSQRDSTEDPVKPWHENFASGGPTYDVIDIYRAAAPHIDFAGPDIYGPNWKKFNASLRLFQRPDQPLMVPEMSNAAEYVRYTWLVLGKGAIGFSPFGIDYADYSNFPLGHKAIDKTMVEPFGKIYAAFRPMERQWAKWAFEGRTYGVAEGDDRQPQTIDMKGWKATISFREWQFGEREYFKDVKDVPAGTEIPNGGVSIAQTGDNEFIIIGQRARVKIDHAEGKPSLWGRVEEGHFDASGKWIMERNWNGDQTDYGLNLTGNPVVLKVTVGTY
;
A
#
# COMPACT_ATOMS: atom_id res chain seq x y z
N MET A 1 -3.33 6.27 -23.95
CA MET A 1 -4.77 6.27 -23.61
C MET A 1 -5.10 4.99 -22.86
N TYR A 2 -6.06 5.01 -21.93
CA TYR A 2 -6.46 3.84 -21.16
C TYR A 2 -7.98 3.69 -21.16
N VAL A 3 -8.46 2.54 -20.70
CA VAL A 3 -9.87 2.28 -20.38
C VAL A 3 -10.00 1.88 -18.91
N ASN A 4 -11.04 2.36 -18.23
CA ASN A 4 -11.38 1.95 -16.88
C ASN A 4 -12.43 0.83 -16.87
N ASN A 5 -12.70 0.28 -15.70
CA ASN A 5 -13.55 -0.90 -15.56
C ASN A 5 -14.44 -0.86 -14.32
N SER A 6 -15.75 -0.88 -14.56
CA SER A 6 -16.76 -1.28 -13.58
C SER A 6 -16.69 -2.79 -13.30
N GLN A 7 -16.02 -3.13 -12.20
CA GLN A 7 -15.55 -4.49 -11.95
C GLN A 7 -16.67 -5.50 -11.65
N ARG A 8 -16.42 -6.75 -12.05
CA ARG A 8 -17.04 -7.94 -11.44
C ARG A 8 -16.31 -8.34 -10.16
N ASP A 9 -16.87 -9.29 -9.40
CA ASP A 9 -16.25 -9.83 -8.19
C ASP A 9 -14.90 -10.49 -8.50
N SER A 10 -13.79 -9.92 -8.01
CA SER A 10 -12.42 -10.39 -8.22
C SER A 10 -12.09 -11.72 -7.53
N THR A 11 -13.01 -12.27 -6.74
CA THR A 11 -12.90 -13.56 -6.06
C THR A 11 -13.91 -14.59 -6.56
N GLU A 12 -14.62 -14.30 -7.65
CA GLU A 12 -15.60 -15.20 -8.25
C GLU A 12 -14.93 -16.45 -8.83
N ASP A 13 -15.36 -17.63 -8.37
CA ASP A 13 -14.91 -18.94 -8.86
C ASP A 13 -16.06 -19.97 -8.81
N PRO A 14 -16.47 -20.58 -9.94
CA PRO A 14 -16.04 -20.28 -11.30
C PRO A 14 -16.60 -18.92 -11.76
N VAL A 15 -15.86 -18.26 -12.65
CA VAL A 15 -16.29 -17.03 -13.33
C VAL A 15 -17.53 -17.33 -14.18
N LYS A 16 -18.66 -16.70 -13.90
CA LYS A 16 -19.91 -16.90 -14.67
C LYS A 16 -20.05 -15.86 -15.78
N PRO A 17 -20.12 -16.25 -17.06
CA PRO A 17 -20.40 -15.29 -18.12
C PRO A 17 -21.86 -14.80 -18.01
N TRP A 18 -22.12 -13.53 -18.34
CA TRP A 18 -23.48 -12.95 -18.41
C TRP A 18 -24.28 -12.98 -17.10
N HIS A 19 -23.62 -12.66 -15.99
CA HIS A 19 -24.27 -12.53 -14.69
C HIS A 19 -24.63 -11.05 -14.41
N GLU A 20 -25.77 -10.79 -13.77
CA GLU A 20 -26.30 -9.43 -13.53
C GLU A 20 -25.53 -8.63 -12.44
N ASN A 21 -24.31 -9.02 -12.10
CA ASN A 21 -23.50 -8.42 -11.04
C ASN A 21 -22.29 -7.59 -11.55
N PHE A 22 -22.18 -7.36 -12.86
CA PHE A 22 -21.12 -6.54 -13.45
C PHE A 22 -21.52 -5.95 -14.81
N ALA A 23 -20.77 -4.94 -15.27
CA ALA A 23 -20.98 -4.32 -16.58
C ALA A 23 -20.39 -5.21 -17.70
N SER A 24 -21.18 -6.16 -18.20
CA SER A 24 -20.78 -7.02 -19.32
C SER A 24 -20.36 -6.19 -20.54
N GLY A 25 -19.27 -6.58 -21.17
CA GLY A 25 -18.66 -5.90 -22.30
C GLY A 25 -17.52 -4.95 -21.93
N GLY A 26 -17.36 -4.57 -20.65
CA GLY A 26 -16.21 -3.82 -20.15
C GLY A 26 -14.92 -4.66 -20.04
N PRO A 27 -13.75 -4.05 -19.77
CA PRO A 27 -12.46 -4.75 -19.73
C PRO A 27 -12.23 -5.49 -18.40
N THR A 28 -13.15 -6.40 -18.03
CA THR A 28 -13.01 -7.30 -16.87
C THR A 28 -11.79 -8.18 -16.97
N TYR A 29 -11.25 -8.59 -15.81
CA TYR A 29 -9.96 -9.28 -15.74
C TYR A 29 -9.92 -10.56 -16.58
N ASP A 30 -11.07 -11.20 -16.78
CA ASP A 30 -11.29 -12.41 -17.56
C ASP A 30 -11.36 -12.16 -19.08
N VAL A 31 -11.44 -10.90 -19.52
CA VAL A 31 -11.52 -10.53 -20.95
C VAL A 31 -10.48 -9.49 -21.38
N ILE A 32 -9.48 -9.19 -20.55
CA ILE A 32 -8.38 -8.27 -20.90
C ILE A 32 -7.70 -8.70 -22.22
N ASP A 33 -7.54 -10.01 -22.44
CA ASP A 33 -6.92 -10.53 -23.68
C ASP A 33 -7.73 -10.16 -24.93
N ILE A 34 -9.06 -10.11 -24.85
CA ILE A 34 -9.93 -9.66 -25.96
C ILE A 34 -9.70 -8.18 -26.24
N TYR A 35 -9.65 -7.35 -25.19
CA TYR A 35 -9.40 -5.92 -25.31
C TYR A 35 -8.04 -5.62 -25.91
N ARG A 36 -7.00 -6.35 -25.50
CA ARG A 36 -5.65 -6.20 -26.06
C ARG A 36 -5.61 -6.53 -27.55
N ALA A 37 -6.31 -7.58 -27.98
CA ALA A 37 -6.41 -7.95 -29.38
C ALA A 37 -7.24 -6.94 -30.21
N ALA A 38 -8.36 -6.47 -29.65
CA ALA A 38 -9.31 -5.61 -30.37
C ALA A 38 -8.91 -4.13 -30.38
N ALA A 39 -8.17 -3.66 -29.38
CA ALA A 39 -7.81 -2.25 -29.19
C ALA A 39 -6.29 -2.08 -28.93
N PRO A 40 -5.42 -2.40 -29.91
CA PRO A 40 -3.97 -2.38 -29.74
C PRO A 40 -3.36 -0.99 -29.48
N HIS A 41 -4.14 0.08 -29.66
CA HIS A 41 -3.74 1.47 -29.38
C HIS A 41 -4.11 1.94 -27.96
N ILE A 42 -4.78 1.10 -27.17
CA ILE A 42 -5.05 1.34 -25.76
C ILE A 42 -3.91 0.72 -24.94
N ASP A 43 -3.25 1.55 -24.12
CA ASP A 43 -2.03 1.15 -23.40
C ASP A 43 -2.34 0.11 -22.31
N PHE A 44 -3.42 0.31 -21.55
CA PHE A 44 -3.83 -0.57 -20.45
C PHE A 44 -5.32 -0.45 -20.12
N ALA A 45 -5.83 -1.45 -19.41
CA ALA A 45 -7.11 -1.43 -18.72
C ALA A 45 -6.89 -1.32 -17.21
N GLY A 46 -7.60 -0.41 -16.54
CA GLY A 46 -7.49 -0.17 -15.09
C GLY A 46 -8.79 -0.53 -14.34
N PRO A 47 -8.72 -1.06 -13.11
CA PRO A 47 -9.88 -1.35 -12.29
C PRO A 47 -10.41 -0.14 -11.51
N ASP A 48 -11.72 0.07 -11.50
CA ASP A 48 -12.39 1.02 -10.59
C ASP A 48 -12.84 0.30 -9.31
N ILE A 49 -12.18 0.56 -8.19
CA ILE A 49 -12.32 -0.27 -6.99
C ILE A 49 -13.13 0.42 -5.88
N TYR A 50 -14.39 0.01 -5.74
CA TYR A 50 -15.34 0.52 -4.74
C TYR A 50 -15.85 -0.56 -3.76
N GLY A 51 -15.25 -1.76 -3.76
CA GLY A 51 -15.53 -2.81 -2.78
C GLY A 51 -14.54 -2.76 -1.60
N PRO A 52 -14.99 -2.63 -0.33
CA PRO A 52 -14.09 -2.39 0.80
C PRO A 52 -13.44 -3.66 1.34
N ASN A 53 -13.80 -4.82 0.80
CA ASN A 53 -13.29 -6.12 1.21
C ASN A 53 -11.81 -6.26 0.78
N TRP A 54 -10.92 -6.43 1.76
CA TRP A 54 -9.49 -6.44 1.49
C TRP A 54 -9.01 -7.58 0.58
N LYS A 55 -9.65 -8.75 0.66
CA LYS A 55 -9.32 -9.89 -0.20
C LYS A 55 -9.68 -9.60 -1.65
N LYS A 56 -10.86 -9.00 -1.88
CA LYS A 56 -11.30 -8.57 -3.21
C LYS A 56 -10.44 -7.44 -3.76
N PHE A 57 -10.07 -6.46 -2.94
CA PHE A 57 -9.16 -5.39 -3.34
C PHE A 57 -7.81 -5.95 -3.82
N ASN A 58 -7.17 -6.81 -3.00
CA ASN A 58 -5.90 -7.43 -3.35
C ASN A 58 -5.99 -8.36 -4.57
N ALA A 59 -7.08 -9.13 -4.69
CA ALA A 59 -7.34 -9.96 -5.87
C ALA A 59 -7.50 -9.13 -7.14
N SER A 60 -8.18 -7.98 -7.06
CA SER A 60 -8.33 -7.05 -8.18
C SER A 60 -6.95 -6.53 -8.64
N LEU A 61 -6.11 -6.04 -7.73
CA LEU A 61 -4.76 -5.60 -8.10
C LEU A 61 -3.94 -6.72 -8.77
N ARG A 62 -3.99 -7.95 -8.22
CA ARG A 62 -3.29 -9.12 -8.79
C ARG A 62 -3.77 -9.46 -10.20
N LEU A 63 -5.08 -9.39 -10.45
CA LEU A 63 -5.68 -9.76 -11.73
C LEU A 63 -5.40 -8.72 -12.83
N PHE A 64 -5.26 -7.45 -12.47
CA PHE A 64 -4.94 -6.37 -13.41
C PHE A 64 -3.44 -6.14 -13.60
N GLN A 65 -2.61 -6.51 -12.63
CA GLN A 65 -1.15 -6.46 -12.74
C GLN A 65 -0.63 -7.63 -13.57
N ARG A 66 -0.28 -7.37 -14.83
CA ARG A 66 0.16 -8.39 -15.78
C ARG A 66 1.49 -8.03 -16.44
N PRO A 67 2.26 -9.00 -16.97
CA PRO A 67 3.48 -8.70 -17.71
C PRO A 67 3.26 -7.83 -18.96
N ASP A 68 2.06 -7.82 -19.53
CA ASP A 68 1.70 -7.15 -20.77
C ASP A 68 0.93 -5.83 -20.59
N GLN A 69 0.68 -5.40 -19.34
CA GLN A 69 0.15 -4.06 -19.03
C GLN A 69 0.57 -3.57 -17.64
N PRO A 70 0.79 -2.25 -17.43
CA PRO A 70 1.01 -1.71 -16.10
C PRO A 70 -0.21 -1.85 -15.19
N LEU A 71 0.02 -1.88 -13.87
CA LEU A 71 -1.02 -1.68 -12.88
C LEU A 71 -1.26 -0.18 -12.69
N MET A 72 -2.50 0.27 -12.87
CA MET A 72 -2.98 1.62 -12.57
C MET A 72 -4.35 1.48 -11.93
N VAL A 73 -4.64 2.18 -10.83
CA VAL A 73 -5.98 2.20 -10.21
C VAL A 73 -6.67 3.52 -10.57
N PRO A 74 -7.35 3.62 -11.73
CA PRO A 74 -7.91 4.88 -12.23
C PRO A 74 -9.01 5.45 -11.33
N GLU A 75 -9.74 4.60 -10.61
CA GLU A 75 -10.65 5.02 -9.55
C GLU A 75 -10.54 4.09 -8.34
N MET A 76 -10.57 4.67 -7.15
CA MET A 76 -10.91 3.97 -5.92
C MET A 76 -11.82 4.84 -5.06
N SER A 77 -12.55 4.23 -4.14
CA SER A 77 -13.32 4.97 -3.15
C SER A 77 -12.45 5.94 -2.34
N ASN A 78 -13.00 7.11 -2.00
CA ASN A 78 -12.42 8.07 -1.05
C ASN A 78 -12.85 7.82 0.41
N ALA A 79 -13.58 6.74 0.70
CA ALA A 79 -13.99 6.42 2.07
C ALA A 79 -12.77 6.15 2.97
N ALA A 80 -12.91 6.42 4.27
CA ALA A 80 -11.80 6.46 5.22
C ALA A 80 -11.03 5.13 5.29
N GLU A 81 -11.73 4.00 5.13
CA GLU A 81 -11.10 2.69 5.09
C GLU A 81 -10.17 2.54 3.87
N TYR A 82 -10.44 3.14 2.71
CA TYR A 82 -9.65 2.93 1.48
C TYR A 82 -8.28 3.60 1.50
N VAL A 83 -8.08 4.58 2.39
CA VAL A 83 -6.81 5.28 2.56
C VAL A 83 -5.66 4.29 2.79
N ARG A 84 -5.91 3.15 3.45
CA ARG A 84 -4.86 2.13 3.67
C ARG A 84 -4.38 1.46 2.38
N TYR A 85 -5.22 1.36 1.37
CA TYR A 85 -4.87 0.65 0.14
C TYR A 85 -3.87 1.40 -0.73
N THR A 86 -3.65 2.70 -0.51
CA THR A 86 -2.63 3.47 -1.22
C THR A 86 -1.23 2.88 -0.99
N TRP A 87 -0.95 2.39 0.22
CA TRP A 87 0.31 1.73 0.57
C TRP A 87 0.53 0.44 -0.23
N LEU A 88 -0.53 -0.35 -0.38
CA LEU A 88 -0.51 -1.58 -1.16
C LEU A 88 -0.34 -1.28 -2.66
N VAL A 89 -1.08 -0.31 -3.20
CA VAL A 89 -1.04 0.04 -4.63
C VAL A 89 0.34 0.57 -5.02
N LEU A 90 0.88 1.53 -4.28
CA LEU A 90 2.23 2.07 -4.54
C LEU A 90 3.32 1.03 -4.31
N GLY A 91 3.14 0.17 -3.30
CA GLY A 91 4.05 -0.93 -3.02
C GLY A 91 4.07 -2.00 -4.11
N LYS A 92 2.94 -2.24 -4.79
CA LYS A 92 2.87 -3.16 -5.95
C LYS A 92 3.52 -2.60 -7.22
N GLY A 93 4.12 -1.41 -7.17
CA GLY A 93 4.72 -0.78 -8.33
C GLY A 93 3.68 -0.29 -9.34
N ALA A 94 2.47 0.05 -8.89
CA ALA A 94 1.49 0.68 -9.74
C ALA A 94 2.00 2.04 -10.27
N ILE A 95 1.68 2.36 -11.51
CA ILE A 95 2.05 3.63 -12.14
C ILE A 95 1.22 4.81 -11.59
N GLY A 96 0.16 4.52 -10.84
CA GLY A 96 -0.64 5.54 -10.17
C GLY A 96 -1.91 4.98 -9.53
N PHE A 97 -2.58 5.87 -8.80
CA PHE A 97 -3.91 5.64 -8.26
C PHE A 97 -4.66 6.97 -8.10
N SER A 98 -5.99 6.93 -8.14
CA SER A 98 -6.81 8.14 -8.01
C SER A 98 -8.08 7.86 -7.18
N PRO A 99 -8.18 8.37 -5.94
CA PRO A 99 -9.43 8.37 -5.20
C PRO A 99 -10.46 9.25 -5.92
N PHE A 100 -11.70 8.77 -6.05
CA PHE A 100 -12.77 9.50 -6.72
C PHE A 100 -13.42 10.52 -5.79
N GLY A 101 -13.85 11.67 -6.33
CA GLY A 101 -14.61 12.69 -5.58
C GLY A 101 -13.75 13.47 -4.58
N ILE A 102 -12.52 13.84 -4.97
CA ILE A 102 -11.63 14.70 -4.19
C ILE A 102 -11.87 16.17 -4.55
N ASP A 103 -12.99 16.70 -4.06
CA ASP A 103 -13.34 18.12 -4.14
C ASP A 103 -14.25 18.51 -2.96
N TYR A 104 -14.67 19.78 -2.91
CA TYR A 104 -15.60 20.30 -1.89
C TYR A 104 -16.94 20.71 -2.52
N ALA A 105 -17.33 20.10 -3.64
CA ALA A 105 -18.66 20.28 -4.19
C ALA A 105 -19.70 19.66 -3.25
N ASP A 106 -20.95 20.10 -3.35
CA ASP A 106 -22.07 19.57 -2.59
C ASP A 106 -22.54 18.21 -3.15
N TYR A 107 -21.62 17.23 -3.16
CA TYR A 107 -21.86 15.90 -3.67
C TYR A 107 -21.02 14.86 -2.92
N SER A 108 -21.66 13.77 -2.52
CA SER A 108 -21.00 12.56 -2.03
C SER A 108 -21.59 11.36 -2.78
N ASN A 109 -20.72 10.47 -3.26
CA ASN A 109 -21.13 9.21 -3.88
C ASN A 109 -21.36 8.08 -2.84
N PHE A 110 -21.55 8.40 -1.56
CA PHE A 110 -21.98 7.42 -0.55
C PHE A 110 -23.21 6.63 -1.06
N PRO A 111 -23.26 5.29 -0.95
CA PRO A 111 -22.45 4.43 -0.08
C PRO A 111 -21.09 3.97 -0.66
N LEU A 112 -20.70 4.42 -1.84
CA LEU A 112 -19.42 4.01 -2.44
C LEU A 112 -18.23 4.73 -1.82
N GLY A 113 -18.39 5.99 -1.43
CA GLY A 113 -17.33 6.84 -0.87
C GLY A 113 -17.65 7.44 0.50
N HIS A 114 -16.90 8.48 0.84
CA HIS A 114 -16.97 9.17 2.12
C HIS A 114 -18.24 10.00 2.25
N LYS A 115 -18.81 10.08 3.47
CA LYS A 115 -20.01 10.89 3.74
C LYS A 115 -19.73 12.39 3.79
N ALA A 116 -18.56 12.78 4.29
CA ALA A 116 -18.15 14.18 4.36
C ALA A 116 -17.65 14.68 3.00
N ILE A 117 -17.90 15.96 2.75
CA ILE A 117 -17.47 16.74 1.57
C ILE A 117 -16.47 17.84 1.97
N ASP A 118 -15.80 17.66 3.10
CA ASP A 118 -14.89 18.64 3.70
C ASP A 118 -13.46 18.08 3.81
N LYS A 119 -12.58 18.85 4.45
CA LYS A 119 -11.16 18.50 4.62
C LYS A 119 -10.95 17.14 5.31
N THR A 120 -11.88 16.64 6.12
CA THR A 120 -11.73 15.33 6.80
C THR A 120 -11.68 14.16 5.80
N MET A 121 -12.29 14.30 4.63
CA MET A 121 -12.23 13.33 3.53
C MET A 121 -10.88 13.39 2.79
N VAL A 122 -10.36 14.59 2.53
CA VAL A 122 -9.16 14.79 1.69
C VAL A 122 -7.85 14.61 2.48
N GLU A 123 -7.82 15.07 3.73
CA GLU A 123 -6.59 15.15 4.54
C GLU A 123 -5.83 13.81 4.67
N PRO A 124 -6.48 12.65 4.89
CA PRO A 124 -5.77 11.37 5.00
C PRO A 124 -4.97 11.00 3.74
N PHE A 125 -5.56 11.17 2.54
CA PHE A 125 -4.85 10.96 1.28
C PHE A 125 -3.73 12.00 1.08
N GLY A 126 -4.00 13.25 1.45
CA GLY A 126 -3.03 14.34 1.38
C GLY A 126 -1.75 14.08 2.17
N LYS A 127 -1.85 13.48 3.36
CA LYS A 127 -0.69 13.09 4.19
C LYS A 127 0.19 12.05 3.48
N ILE A 128 -0.43 11.08 2.82
CA ILE A 128 0.28 10.04 2.06
C ILE A 128 0.96 10.65 0.83
N TYR A 129 0.24 11.47 0.06
CA TYR A 129 0.82 12.21 -1.06
C TYR A 129 1.99 13.10 -0.65
N ALA A 130 1.88 13.81 0.47
CA ALA A 130 2.96 14.63 0.99
C ALA A 130 4.21 13.81 1.34
N ALA A 131 4.04 12.61 1.87
CA ALA A 131 5.16 11.74 2.23
C ALA A 131 5.86 11.11 1.01
N PHE A 132 5.14 10.81 -0.08
CA PHE A 132 5.73 10.31 -1.33
C PHE A 132 6.33 11.42 -2.21
N ARG A 133 5.77 12.63 -2.19
CA ARG A 133 6.14 13.73 -3.11
C ARG A 133 7.65 13.99 -3.22
N PRO A 134 8.44 14.04 -2.14
CA PRO A 134 9.88 14.30 -2.24
C PRO A 134 10.67 13.17 -2.92
N MET A 135 10.09 11.96 -3.00
CA MET A 135 10.73 10.78 -3.58
C MET A 135 9.96 10.19 -4.76
N GLU A 136 8.99 10.90 -5.35
CA GLU A 136 8.09 10.34 -6.38
C GLU A 136 8.88 9.73 -7.56
N ARG A 137 9.98 10.37 -7.98
CA ARG A 137 10.78 9.95 -9.14
C ARG A 137 11.65 8.75 -8.81
N GLN A 138 12.29 8.75 -7.64
CA GLN A 138 13.05 7.61 -7.15
C GLN A 138 12.14 6.40 -6.91
N TRP A 139 10.96 6.62 -6.30
CA TRP A 139 9.96 5.59 -6.09
C TRP A 139 9.49 4.97 -7.41
N ALA A 140 9.13 5.81 -8.39
CA ALA A 140 8.74 5.33 -9.71
C ALA A 140 9.84 4.50 -10.39
N LYS A 141 11.11 4.91 -10.23
CA LYS A 141 12.25 4.13 -10.73
C LYS A 141 12.37 2.77 -10.01
N TRP A 142 12.32 2.73 -8.69
CA TRP A 142 12.39 1.47 -7.94
C TRP A 142 11.20 0.55 -8.24
N ALA A 143 10.01 1.11 -8.42
CA ALA A 143 8.82 0.38 -8.84
C ALA A 143 9.01 -0.24 -10.22
N PHE A 144 9.50 0.54 -11.19
CA PHE A 144 9.82 0.05 -12.53
C PHE A 144 10.88 -1.06 -12.52
N GLU A 145 11.87 -0.96 -11.63
CA GLU A 145 12.89 -2.00 -11.43
C GLU A 145 12.39 -3.24 -10.67
N GLY A 146 11.11 -3.28 -10.25
CA GLY A 146 10.52 -4.41 -9.51
C GLY A 146 11.00 -4.51 -8.06
N ARG A 147 11.39 -3.39 -7.45
CA ARG A 147 12.04 -3.32 -6.12
C ARG A 147 11.15 -2.74 -5.04
N THR A 148 9.89 -2.48 -5.34
CA THR A 148 8.90 -2.00 -4.37
C THR A 148 7.99 -3.12 -3.92
N TYR A 149 7.57 -3.02 -2.68
CA TYR A 149 6.65 -3.93 -2.03
C TYR A 149 5.69 -3.12 -1.15
N GLY A 150 4.52 -3.65 -0.84
CA GLY A 150 3.67 -2.99 0.14
C GLY A 150 2.50 -3.84 0.58
N VAL A 151 1.97 -3.45 1.72
CA VAL A 151 0.82 -4.07 2.38
C VAL A 151 -0.12 -2.99 2.89
N ALA A 152 -1.39 -3.37 2.99
CA ALA A 152 -2.41 -2.61 3.67
C ALA A 152 -3.00 -3.49 4.76
N GLU A 153 -3.37 -2.92 5.91
CA GLU A 153 -4.01 -3.65 7.00
C GLU A 153 -5.26 -4.39 6.48
N GLY A 154 -5.24 -5.72 6.56
CA GLY A 154 -6.38 -6.55 6.16
C GLY A 154 -7.53 -6.43 7.17
N ASP A 155 -8.74 -6.78 6.72
CA ASP A 155 -9.93 -6.73 7.59
C ASP A 155 -9.83 -7.71 8.78
N ASP A 156 -9.02 -8.77 8.63
CA ASP A 156 -8.70 -9.76 9.66
C ASP A 156 -7.49 -9.38 10.54
N ARG A 157 -6.81 -8.28 10.21
CA ARG A 157 -5.63 -7.72 10.90
C ARG A 157 -4.50 -8.72 11.11
N GLN A 158 -4.44 -9.77 10.30
CA GLN A 158 -3.36 -10.74 10.40
C GLN A 158 -2.03 -10.11 9.99
N PRO A 159 -0.92 -10.47 10.68
CA PRO A 159 0.41 -10.09 10.21
C PRO A 159 0.63 -10.56 8.77
N GLN A 160 1.30 -9.73 7.99
CA GLN A 160 1.61 -9.99 6.59
C GLN A 160 3.12 -10.07 6.39
N THR A 161 3.57 -10.92 5.46
CA THR A 161 4.98 -11.04 5.13
C THR A 161 5.25 -10.55 3.72
N ILE A 162 6.42 -9.94 3.54
CA ILE A 162 6.94 -9.50 2.25
C ILE A 162 8.27 -10.20 2.03
N ASP A 163 8.37 -10.97 0.95
CA ASP A 163 9.63 -11.56 0.51
C ASP A 163 10.37 -10.57 -0.40
N MET A 164 11.60 -10.25 -0.02
CA MET A 164 12.51 -9.33 -0.71
C MET A 164 13.81 -10.07 -1.04
N LYS A 165 14.69 -9.47 -1.85
CA LYS A 165 15.94 -10.13 -2.22
C LYS A 165 16.83 -10.29 -0.97
N GLY A 166 16.97 -11.51 -0.47
CA GLY A 166 17.79 -11.86 0.70
C GLY A 166 17.16 -11.57 2.06
N TRP A 167 15.99 -10.94 2.09
CA TRP A 167 15.36 -10.43 3.30
C TRP A 167 13.85 -10.72 3.32
N LYS A 168 13.28 -10.85 4.50
CA LYS A 168 11.85 -11.02 4.71
C LYS A 168 11.37 -9.97 5.70
N ALA A 169 10.39 -9.16 5.29
CA ALA A 169 9.72 -8.26 6.22
C ALA A 169 8.47 -8.91 6.80
N THR A 170 8.24 -8.73 8.09
CA THR A 170 6.97 -9.04 8.76
C THR A 170 6.32 -7.75 9.22
N ILE A 171 5.07 -7.53 8.79
CA ILE A 171 4.28 -6.34 9.06
C ILE A 171 3.11 -6.73 9.95
N SER A 172 3.06 -6.20 11.17
CA SER A 172 1.93 -6.36 12.07
C SER A 172 1.22 -5.04 12.34
N PHE A 173 -0.03 -5.12 12.77
CA PHE A 173 -0.91 -3.96 12.90
C PHE A 173 -1.45 -3.85 14.32
N ARG A 174 -1.75 -2.61 14.73
CA ARG A 174 -2.24 -2.28 16.08
C ARG A 174 -1.33 -2.72 17.21
N GLU A 175 -0.02 -2.69 16.97
CA GLU A 175 0.96 -2.86 18.04
C GLU A 175 1.19 -1.54 18.78
N TRP A 176 1.54 -1.67 20.06
CA TRP A 176 2.13 -0.57 20.82
C TRP A 176 3.58 -0.34 20.38
N GLN A 177 4.17 0.81 20.72
CA GLN A 177 5.53 1.13 20.28
C GLN A 177 6.63 0.36 21.04
N PHE A 178 6.29 -0.27 22.16
CA PHE A 178 7.23 -0.95 23.04
C PHE A 178 6.73 -2.36 23.38
N GLY A 179 7.65 -3.32 23.43
CA GLY A 179 7.39 -4.72 23.75
C GLY A 179 6.69 -5.51 22.65
N GLU A 180 6.74 -6.83 22.78
CA GLU A 180 5.88 -7.73 22.02
C GLU A 180 4.49 -7.81 22.68
N ARG A 181 3.45 -8.04 21.88
CA ARG A 181 2.06 -8.13 22.36
C ARG A 181 1.91 -9.20 23.45
N GLU A 182 2.67 -10.28 23.33
CA GLU A 182 2.70 -11.41 24.24
C GLU A 182 3.27 -11.06 25.62
N TYR A 183 4.02 -9.95 25.74
CA TYR A 183 4.62 -9.53 27.00
C TYR A 183 3.61 -8.80 27.91
N PHE A 184 2.60 -8.15 27.33
CA PHE A 184 1.64 -7.29 28.03
C PHE A 184 0.20 -7.82 27.94
N LYS A 185 -0.02 -9.08 28.37
CA LYS A 185 -1.32 -9.78 28.21
C LYS A 185 -2.51 -9.11 28.92
N ASP A 186 -2.23 -8.32 29.96
CA ASP A 186 -3.24 -7.62 30.75
C ASP A 186 -3.65 -6.27 30.16
N VAL A 187 -2.86 -5.71 29.22
CA VAL A 187 -3.21 -4.49 28.51
C VAL A 187 -4.30 -4.83 27.48
N LYS A 188 -5.52 -4.32 27.71
CA LYS A 188 -6.66 -4.48 26.79
C LYS A 188 -6.86 -3.28 25.86
N ASP A 189 -6.19 -2.18 26.17
CA ASP A 189 -6.20 -0.99 25.33
C ASP A 189 -5.59 -1.30 23.96
N VAL A 190 -6.06 -0.54 22.99
CA VAL A 190 -5.59 -0.58 21.61
C VAL A 190 -5.08 0.80 21.22
N PRO A 191 -4.09 0.90 20.31
CA PRO A 191 -3.61 2.20 19.86
C PRO A 191 -4.75 3.07 19.34
N ALA A 192 -4.82 4.33 19.79
CA ALA A 192 -5.92 5.23 19.46
C ALA A 192 -6.06 5.47 17.94
N GLY A 193 -7.30 5.60 17.47
CA GLY A 193 -7.58 5.84 16.05
C GLY A 193 -7.34 4.60 15.19
N THR A 194 -7.49 3.39 15.74
CA THR A 194 -7.37 2.11 15.02
C THR A 194 -8.66 1.29 15.14
N GLU A 195 -9.80 1.96 15.25
CA GLU A 195 -11.12 1.34 15.36
C GLU A 195 -11.46 0.58 14.07
N ILE A 196 -11.13 1.17 12.91
CA ILE A 196 -11.15 0.53 11.59
C ILE A 196 -9.73 0.21 11.09
N PRO A 197 -9.54 -0.75 10.18
CA PRO A 197 -8.26 -0.94 9.49
C PRO A 197 -7.81 0.33 8.78
N ASN A 198 -6.60 0.80 9.07
CA ASN A 198 -6.06 2.05 8.51
C ASN A 198 -4.52 2.12 8.49
N GLY A 199 -3.84 1.02 8.79
CA GLY A 199 -2.38 0.89 8.66
C GLY A 199 -1.92 0.36 7.30
N GLY A 200 -0.65 0.59 7.00
CA GLY A 200 -0.02 0.08 5.80
C GLY A 200 1.40 0.59 5.64
N VAL A 201 2.15 -0.10 4.79
CA VAL A 201 3.57 0.16 4.56
C VAL A 201 3.87 -0.07 3.07
N SER A 202 4.68 0.81 2.51
CA SER A 202 5.39 0.56 1.25
C SER A 202 6.90 0.52 1.52
N ILE A 203 7.60 -0.41 0.90
CA ILE A 203 9.04 -0.63 1.06
C ILE A 203 9.68 -0.63 -0.33
N ALA A 204 10.77 0.12 -0.52
CA ALA A 204 11.63 0.01 -1.69
C ALA A 204 12.99 -0.57 -1.25
N GLN A 205 13.44 -1.68 -1.84
CA GLN A 205 14.78 -2.23 -1.60
C GLN A 205 15.78 -1.50 -2.49
N THR A 206 16.46 -0.47 -1.97
CA THR A 206 17.34 0.45 -2.70
C THR A 206 18.79 -0.03 -2.84
N GLY A 207 19.19 -1.04 -2.09
CA GLY A 207 20.41 -1.84 -2.25
C GLY A 207 20.23 -3.26 -1.72
N ASP A 208 21.25 -4.10 -1.77
CA ASP A 208 21.14 -5.48 -1.29
C ASP A 208 20.73 -5.54 0.20
N ASN A 209 21.21 -4.59 1.00
CA ASN A 209 20.92 -4.46 2.44
C ASN A 209 20.34 -3.08 2.81
N GLU A 210 19.82 -2.33 1.84
CA GLU A 210 19.32 -0.96 2.05
C GLU A 210 17.87 -0.85 1.58
N PHE A 211 17.04 -0.20 2.40
CA PHE A 211 15.61 -0.06 2.20
C PHE A 211 15.15 1.39 2.46
N ILE A 212 14.18 1.86 1.68
CA ILE A 212 13.33 3.00 2.05
C ILE A 212 12.00 2.42 2.50
N ILE A 213 11.60 2.71 3.74
CA ILE A 213 10.35 2.27 4.34
C ILE A 213 9.49 3.50 4.60
N ILE A 214 8.27 3.49 4.08
CA ILE A 214 7.28 4.54 4.30
C ILE A 214 5.96 3.91 4.72
N GLY A 215 5.32 4.45 5.75
CA GLY A 215 4.05 3.91 6.20
C GLY A 215 3.52 4.54 7.47
N GLN A 216 2.42 4.01 7.95
CA GLN A 216 1.76 4.43 9.17
C GLN A 216 1.02 3.25 9.82
N ARG A 217 0.82 3.34 11.14
CA ARG A 217 0.00 2.43 11.97
C ARG A 217 0.34 0.95 11.75
N ALA A 218 1.63 0.66 11.65
CA ALA A 218 2.16 -0.67 11.40
C ALA A 218 3.50 -0.82 12.11
N ARG A 219 3.84 -2.05 12.48
CA ARG A 219 5.18 -2.43 12.96
C ARG A 219 5.89 -3.20 11.86
N VAL A 220 7.13 -2.82 11.57
CA VAL A 220 7.98 -3.49 10.57
C VAL A 220 9.12 -4.22 11.28
N LYS A 221 9.28 -5.51 11.00
CA LYS A 221 10.48 -6.28 11.33
C LYS A 221 11.10 -6.81 10.03
N ILE A 222 12.43 -6.86 9.95
CA ILE A 222 13.15 -7.40 8.79
C ILE A 222 14.16 -8.43 9.29
N ASP A 223 14.02 -9.65 8.77
CA ASP A 223 14.89 -10.78 9.07
C ASP A 223 15.59 -11.24 7.78
N HIS A 224 16.76 -11.85 7.90
CA HIS A 224 17.40 -12.48 6.75
C HIS A 224 16.54 -13.66 6.26
N ALA A 225 16.34 -13.78 4.94
CA ALA A 225 15.41 -14.76 4.36
C ALA A 225 15.79 -16.22 4.70
N GLU A 226 17.08 -16.50 4.88
CA GLU A 226 17.61 -17.82 5.28
C GLU A 226 17.69 -18.02 6.81
N GLY A 227 17.13 -17.13 7.62
CA GLY A 227 17.13 -17.26 9.09
C GLY A 227 18.48 -17.01 9.76
N LYS A 228 19.42 -16.33 9.09
CA LYS A 228 20.66 -15.87 9.71
C LYS A 228 20.37 -14.78 10.75
N PRO A 229 21.11 -14.71 11.87
CA PRO A 229 21.01 -13.60 12.79
C PRO A 229 21.15 -12.28 12.05
N SER A 230 20.19 -11.37 12.27
CA SER A 230 20.13 -10.07 11.62
C SER A 230 20.04 -8.96 12.65
N LEU A 231 20.51 -7.77 12.26
CA LEU A 231 20.44 -6.56 13.06
C LEU A 231 20.12 -5.34 12.17
N TRP A 232 19.61 -4.29 12.80
CA TRP A 232 19.58 -2.97 12.20
C TRP A 232 21.00 -2.43 12.12
N GLY A 233 21.54 -2.29 10.90
CA GLY A 233 22.80 -1.59 10.70
C GLY A 233 22.65 -0.10 11.00
N ARG A 234 21.57 0.51 10.49
CA ARG A 234 21.22 1.91 10.75
C ARG A 234 19.76 2.20 10.37
N VAL A 235 19.08 3.08 11.10
CA VAL A 235 17.71 3.51 10.83
C VAL A 235 17.65 5.03 10.91
N GLU A 236 17.54 5.69 9.76
CA GLU A 236 17.45 7.14 9.67
C GLU A 236 16.03 7.57 9.31
N GLU A 237 15.45 8.48 10.06
CA GLU A 237 14.27 9.24 9.62
C GLU A 237 14.76 10.48 8.87
N GLY A 238 14.05 10.82 7.80
CA GLY A 238 14.39 11.97 6.97
C GLY A 238 13.55 12.06 5.72
N HIS A 239 14.06 12.80 4.73
CA HIS A 239 13.38 13.03 3.46
C HIS A 239 14.39 13.16 2.32
N PHE A 240 13.90 13.11 1.08
CA PHE A 240 14.68 13.47 -0.09
C PHE A 240 14.50 14.96 -0.39
N ASP A 241 15.58 15.67 -0.71
CA ASP A 241 15.49 17.04 -1.23
C ASP A 241 15.10 17.06 -2.73
N ALA A 242 14.93 18.26 -3.28
CA ALA A 242 14.55 18.44 -4.69
C ALA A 242 15.60 17.89 -5.70
N SER A 243 16.84 17.65 -5.27
CA SER A 243 17.88 17.02 -6.10
C SER A 243 17.85 15.49 -6.01
N GLY A 244 16.99 14.93 -5.16
CA GLY A 244 16.93 13.51 -4.88
C GLY A 244 17.99 13.02 -3.91
N LYS A 245 18.62 13.93 -3.14
CA LYS A 245 19.57 13.58 -2.09
C LYS A 245 18.83 13.33 -0.78
N TRP A 246 19.21 12.26 -0.07
CA TRP A 246 18.71 11.98 1.27
C TRP A 246 19.22 13.00 2.30
N ILE A 247 18.30 13.57 3.06
CA ILE A 247 18.52 14.49 4.17
C ILE A 247 18.03 13.80 5.44
N MET A 248 18.98 13.35 6.25
CA MET A 248 18.71 12.74 7.55
C MET A 248 18.29 13.82 8.56
N GLU A 249 17.25 13.53 9.32
CA GLU A 249 16.74 14.38 10.40
C GLU A 249 17.12 13.82 11.77
N ARG A 250 16.95 12.51 11.97
CA ARG A 250 17.35 11.81 13.20
C ARG A 250 17.61 10.33 12.96
N ASN A 251 18.36 9.73 13.87
CA ASN A 251 18.62 8.30 13.88
C ASN A 251 17.71 7.63 14.91
N TRP A 252 17.00 6.57 14.53
CA TRP A 252 16.27 5.72 15.44
C TRP A 252 17.20 4.64 16.00
N ASN A 253 17.11 4.38 17.30
CA ASN A 253 17.88 3.34 17.99
C ASN A 253 17.18 2.98 19.32
N GLY A 254 17.68 1.97 20.05
CA GLY A 254 17.11 1.53 21.33
C GLY A 254 15.63 1.20 21.19
N ASP A 255 14.80 1.73 22.10
CA ASP A 255 13.35 1.51 22.13
C ASP A 255 12.64 1.71 20.77
N GLN A 256 13.11 2.63 19.93
CA GLN A 256 12.52 2.87 18.59
C GLN A 256 12.77 1.73 17.59
N THR A 257 13.70 0.82 17.88
CA THR A 257 14.14 -0.26 16.99
C THR A 257 14.13 -1.64 17.65
N ASP A 258 14.12 -1.72 18.98
CA ASP A 258 14.21 -2.97 19.76
C ASP A 258 13.01 -3.91 19.52
N TYR A 259 11.84 -3.34 19.22
CA TYR A 259 10.61 -4.10 18.99
C TYR A 259 10.13 -3.98 17.54
N GLY A 260 11.06 -3.77 16.62
CA GLY A 260 10.79 -3.39 15.23
C GLY A 260 10.54 -1.90 15.05
N LEU A 261 10.31 -1.48 13.81
CA LEU A 261 10.05 -0.10 13.45
C LEU A 261 8.56 0.18 13.60
N ASN A 262 8.17 0.84 14.69
CA ASN A 262 6.77 1.12 15.02
C ASN A 262 6.33 2.45 14.39
N LEU A 263 5.61 2.37 13.27
CA LEU A 263 5.09 3.53 12.54
C LEU A 263 3.75 3.96 13.15
N THR A 264 3.64 5.23 13.54
CA THR A 264 2.46 5.76 14.27
C THR A 264 1.39 6.32 13.32
N GLY A 265 0.57 7.26 13.78
CA GLY A 265 -0.57 7.77 13.00
C GLY A 265 -0.21 8.74 11.87
N ASN A 266 1.01 9.28 11.84
CA ASN A 266 1.51 10.11 10.75
C ASN A 266 2.48 9.30 9.90
N PRO A 267 2.44 9.42 8.56
CA PRO A 267 3.45 8.86 7.69
C PRO A 267 4.86 9.32 8.07
N VAL A 268 5.80 8.38 8.13
CA VAL A 268 7.24 8.65 8.28
C VAL A 268 8.00 7.96 7.16
N VAL A 269 9.15 8.50 6.78
CA VAL A 269 10.06 7.89 5.79
C VAL A 269 11.36 7.53 6.49
N LEU A 270 11.72 6.25 6.42
CA LEU A 270 12.91 5.70 7.03
C LEU A 270 13.86 5.17 5.96
N LYS A 271 15.13 5.56 6.02
CA LYS A 271 16.22 4.89 5.33
C LYS A 271 16.87 3.88 6.26
N VAL A 272 16.81 2.61 5.89
CA VAL A 272 17.20 1.49 6.74
C VAL A 272 18.29 0.69 6.06
N THR A 273 19.39 0.45 6.80
CA THR A 273 20.38 -0.56 6.45
C THR A 273 20.27 -1.70 7.45
N VAL A 274 20.32 -2.94 6.96
CA VAL A 274 20.33 -4.17 7.76
C VAL A 274 21.64 -4.92 7.57
N GLY A 275 21.97 -5.82 8.49
CA GLY A 275 23.17 -6.64 8.41
C GLY A 275 22.94 -8.02 9.01
N THR A 276 23.85 -8.94 8.72
CA THR A 276 23.99 -10.23 9.40
C THR A 276 25.30 -10.27 10.18
N TYR A 277 25.39 -11.13 11.18
CA TYR A 277 26.58 -11.29 12.01
C TYR A 277 26.76 -12.75 12.46
#